data_AF-A0A927BI96-F1
#
_entry.id   AF-A0A927BI96-F1
#
_cell.length_a   1.000
_cell.length_b   1.000
_cell.length_c   1.000
_cell.angle_alpha   90.00
_cell.angle_beta   90.00
_cell.angle_gamma   90.00
#
_symmetry.space_group_name_H-M   'P 1'
#
loop_
_entity.id
_entity.type
_entity.pdbx_description
1 polymer ?
#
loop_
_entity_poly.entity_id
_entity_poly.type
_entity_poly.pdbx_seq_one_letter_code
_entity_poly.pdbx_strand_id
1 'polypeptide(L)'
;MGSELMFGGFGQEPERRGRLNRDQRALQARADRDRTNLLYEAQKQEFTAALRTRMSQNGLQDARDVGELARELAGDDPFLASLLGPIAEEFGRQVVRDVRYFGKGLTR
;
A
#
# COMPACT_ATOMS: atom_id res chain seq x y z
N MET A 1 -9.44 -20.61 78.03
CA MET A 1 -9.56 -19.17 78.35
C MET A 1 -8.42 -18.49 77.58
N GLY A 2 -8.59 -17.70 76.53
CA GLY A 2 -9.74 -16.94 76.04
C GLY A 2 -9.32 -15.46 75.93
N SER A 3 -8.92 -15.02 74.73
CA SER A 3 -8.86 -13.61 74.26
C SER A 3 -8.33 -13.61 72.80
N GLU A 4 -9.18 -13.87 71.81
CA GLU A 4 -9.94 -12.89 71.00
C GLU A 4 -9.14 -12.20 69.87
N LEU A 5 -9.67 -12.42 68.67
CA LEU A 5 -9.35 -11.84 67.37
C LEU A 5 -9.74 -10.36 67.31
N MET A 6 -8.89 -9.49 66.73
CA MET A 6 -9.29 -8.26 66.02
C MET A 6 -8.13 -7.85 65.08
N PHE A 7 -8.29 -7.99 63.77
CA PHE A 7 -8.66 -6.93 62.83
C PHE A 7 -7.52 -5.94 62.49
N GLY A 8 -7.06 -5.96 61.24
CA GLY A 8 -6.07 -4.99 60.74
C GLY A 8 -5.63 -5.20 59.30
N GLY A 9 -6.55 -5.59 58.41
CA GLY A 9 -6.30 -5.52 56.97
C GLY A 9 -6.23 -4.06 56.51
N PHE A 10 -5.02 -3.59 56.21
CA PHE A 10 -4.76 -2.38 55.42
C PHE A 10 -3.78 -2.81 54.34
N GLY A 11 -4.05 -2.76 53.04
CA GLY A 11 -5.17 -2.27 52.27
C GLY A 11 -4.64 -2.43 50.86
N GLN A 12 -5.15 -3.40 50.11
CA GLN A 12 -4.94 -3.41 48.68
C GLN A 12 -5.49 -2.07 48.17
N GLU A 13 -4.61 -1.13 47.83
CA GLU A 13 -5.02 -0.03 46.97
C GLU A 13 -5.46 -0.70 45.67
N PRO A 14 -6.76 -0.68 45.31
CA PRO A 14 -7.10 -1.00 43.95
C PRO A 14 -6.45 0.10 43.12
N GLU A 15 -5.58 -0.25 42.17
CA GLU A 15 -5.19 0.63 41.09
C GLU A 15 -6.48 1.28 40.57
N ARG A 16 -6.73 2.52 40.98
CA ARG A 16 -7.82 3.31 40.44
C ARG A 16 -7.37 3.59 39.02
N ARG A 17 -7.72 2.68 38.09
CA ARG A 17 -7.88 3.01 36.68
C ARG A 17 -8.86 4.18 36.66
N GLY A 18 -8.30 5.38 36.71
CA GLY A 18 -9.06 6.61 36.77
C GLY A 18 -10.04 6.55 35.62
N ARG A 19 -11.34 6.62 35.94
CA ARG A 19 -12.37 6.79 34.91
C ARG A 19 -11.98 8.06 34.15
N LEU A 20 -11.51 7.88 32.92
CA LEU A 20 -11.18 8.99 32.03
C LEU A 20 -12.34 9.97 32.02
N ASN A 21 -12.03 11.23 32.28
CA ASN A 21 -13.01 12.30 32.26
C ASN A 21 -13.72 12.29 30.90
N ARG A 22 -14.98 12.76 30.83
CA ARG A 22 -15.76 12.71 29.57
C ARG A 22 -14.99 13.28 28.38
N ASP A 23 -14.21 14.34 28.63
CA ASP A 23 -13.36 15.00 27.65
C ASP A 23 -12.13 14.16 27.26
N GLN A 24 -11.52 13.45 28.20
CA GLN A 24 -10.40 12.54 27.93
C GLN A 24 -10.85 11.33 27.09
N ARG A 25 -12.06 10.80 27.32
CA ARG A 25 -12.64 9.75 26.46
C ARG A 25 -12.94 10.26 25.06
N ALA A 26 -13.45 11.49 24.94
CA ALA A 26 -13.71 12.10 23.65
C ALA A 26 -12.42 12.35 22.85
N LEU A 27 -11.35 12.80 23.53
CA LEU A 27 -10.03 12.97 22.94
C LEU A 27 -9.42 11.64 22.50
N GLN A 28 -9.48 10.61 23.34
CA GLN A 28 -8.98 9.28 22.99
C GLN A 28 -9.73 8.69 21.80
N ALA A 29 -11.06 8.80 21.75
CA ALA A 29 -11.86 8.32 20.62
C ALA A 29 -11.61 9.08 19.31
N ARG A 30 -11.11 10.33 19.37
CA ARG A 30 -10.63 11.07 18.19
C ARG A 30 -9.26 10.59 17.77
N ALA A 31 -8.32 10.49 18.72
CA ALA A 31 -6.97 10.00 18.45
C ALA A 31 -6.97 8.57 17.86
N ASP A 32 -7.85 7.69 18.36
CA ASP A 32 -8.01 6.34 17.82
C ASP A 32 -8.53 6.36 16.38
N ARG A 33 -9.50 7.24 16.07
CA ARG A 33 -10.01 7.43 14.70
C ARG A 33 -8.93 7.96 13.76
N ASP A 34 -8.21 8.99 14.16
CA ASP A 34 -7.14 9.58 13.37
C ASP A 34 -6.04 8.54 13.11
N ARG A 35 -5.68 7.75 14.13
CA ARG A 35 -4.73 6.64 13.99
C ARG A 35 -5.24 5.59 12.99
N THR A 36 -6.50 5.18 13.07
CA THR A 36 -7.05 4.20 12.13
C THR A 36 -7.08 4.74 10.69
N ASN A 37 -7.41 6.02 10.51
CA ASN A 37 -7.41 6.66 9.19
C ASN A 37 -6.01 6.71 8.60
N LEU A 38 -5.01 7.11 9.40
CA LEU A 38 -3.61 7.14 8.96
C LEU A 38 -3.09 5.74 8.60
N LEU A 39 -3.43 4.71 9.38
CA LEU A 39 -3.05 3.34 9.06
C LEU A 39 -3.71 2.85 7.77
N TYR A 40 -4.99 3.17 7.56
CA TYR A 40 -5.69 2.84 6.32
C TYR A 40 -5.06 3.53 5.11
N GLU A 41 -4.73 4.82 5.22
CA GLU A 41 -4.06 5.57 4.15
C GLU A 41 -2.66 5.02 3.85
N ALA A 42 -1.89 4.69 4.89
CA ALA A 42 -0.57 4.09 4.74
C ALA A 42 -0.65 2.74 4.01
N GLN A 43 -1.57 1.86 4.42
CA GLN A 43 -1.80 0.57 3.74
C GLN A 43 -2.24 0.74 2.29
N LYS A 44 -3.13 1.70 2.02
CA LYS A 44 -3.57 2.03 0.66
C LYS A 44 -2.39 2.49 -0.21
N GLN A 45 -1.51 3.32 0.34
CA GLN A 45 -0.31 3.79 -0.35
C GLN A 45 0.67 2.65 -0.63
N GLU A 46 0.96 1.80 0.36
CA GLU A 46 1.81 0.62 0.21
C GLU A 46 1.28 -0.33 -0.86
N PHE A 47 -0.01 -0.66 -0.82
CA PHE A 47 -0.64 -1.52 -1.82
C PHE A 47 -0.57 -0.92 -3.23
N THR A 48 -0.83 0.39 -3.36
CA THR A 48 -0.74 1.09 -4.64
C THR A 48 0.70 1.09 -5.17
N ALA A 49 1.70 1.28 -4.30
CA ALA A 49 3.11 1.23 -4.66
C ALA A 49 3.55 -0.17 -5.11
N ALA A 50 3.11 -1.21 -4.39
CA ALA A 50 3.37 -2.61 -4.76
C ALA A 50 2.75 -2.96 -6.12
N LEU A 51 1.50 -2.55 -6.36
CA LEU A 51 0.84 -2.71 -7.66
C LEU A 51 1.57 -1.98 -8.79
N ARG A 52 1.97 -0.73 -8.56
CA ARG A 52 2.74 0.05 -9.55
C ARG A 52 4.05 -0.63 -9.89
N THR A 53 4.76 -1.16 -8.89
CA THR A 53 6.01 -1.88 -9.09
C THR A 53 5.78 -3.12 -9.97
N ARG A 54 4.75 -3.92 -9.64
CA ARG A 54 4.41 -5.11 -10.41
C ARG A 54 4.00 -4.79 -11.84
N MET A 55 3.17 -3.77 -12.05
CA MET A 55 2.80 -3.33 -13.40
C MET A 55 4.00 -2.80 -14.19
N SER A 56 4.92 -2.09 -13.54
CA SER A 56 6.13 -1.61 -14.19
C SER A 56 7.00 -2.78 -14.65
N GLN A 57 7.21 -3.77 -13.78
CA GLN A 57 8.02 -4.95 -14.10
C GLN A 57 7.41 -5.75 -15.24
N ASN A 58 6.12 -6.08 -15.15
CA ASN A 58 5.44 -6.85 -16.19
C ASN A 58 5.39 -6.08 -17.52
N GLY A 59 5.00 -4.80 -17.49
CA GLY A 59 4.91 -4.00 -18.70
C GLY A 59 6.26 -3.83 -19.39
N LEU A 60 7.33 -3.56 -18.63
CA LEU A 60 8.67 -3.44 -19.21
C LEU A 60 9.16 -4.77 -19.81
N GLN A 61 8.79 -5.89 -19.20
CA GLN A 61 9.06 -7.22 -19.76
C GLN A 61 8.29 -7.42 -21.06
N ASP A 62 6.99 -7.15 -21.08
CA ASP A 62 6.16 -7.28 -22.30
C ASP A 62 6.69 -6.41 -23.44
N ALA A 63 7.11 -5.16 -23.14
CA ALA A 63 7.67 -4.25 -24.13
C ALA A 63 8.99 -4.78 -24.72
N ARG A 64 9.80 -5.44 -23.89
CA ARG A 64 11.02 -6.09 -24.34
C ARG A 64 10.70 -7.31 -25.20
N ASP A 65 9.79 -8.17 -24.77
CA ASP A 65 9.41 -9.40 -25.47
C ASP A 65 8.82 -9.08 -26.85
N VAL A 66 7.97 -8.05 -26.95
CA VAL A 66 7.43 -7.57 -28.24
C VAL A 66 8.54 -7.02 -29.14
N GLY A 67 9.51 -6.30 -28.57
CA GLY A 67 10.67 -5.81 -29.32
C GLY A 67 11.58 -6.92 -29.83
N GLU A 68 11.81 -7.96 -29.04
CA GLU A 68 12.57 -9.15 -29.42
C GLU A 68 11.81 -9.94 -30.50
N LEU A 69 10.51 -10.19 -30.32
CA LEU A 69 9.66 -10.83 -31.32
C LEU A 69 9.65 -10.08 -32.66
N ALA A 70 9.59 -8.74 -32.62
CA ALA A 70 9.65 -7.92 -33.83
C ALA A 70 10.98 -8.09 -34.59
N ARG A 71 12.09 -8.23 -33.86
CA ARG A 71 13.41 -8.51 -34.48
C ARG A 71 13.48 -9.93 -35.03
N GLU A 72 12.98 -10.92 -34.29
CA GLU A 72 12.97 -12.31 -34.74
C GLU A 72 12.12 -12.51 -36.00
N LEU A 73 10.95 -11.87 -36.06
CA LEU A 73 10.06 -11.91 -37.22
C LEU A 73 10.64 -11.15 -38.42
N ALA A 74 11.34 -10.04 -38.18
CA ALA A 74 12.00 -9.30 -39.26
C ALA A 74 13.23 -10.05 -39.79
N GLY A 75 13.98 -10.74 -38.93
CA GLY A 75 15.26 -11.37 -39.29
C GLY A 75 16.21 -10.34 -39.90
N ASP A 76 16.72 -10.65 -41.09
CA ASP A 76 17.58 -9.76 -41.87
C ASP A 76 16.80 -8.94 -42.94
N ASP A 77 15.46 -9.01 -42.96
CA ASP A 77 14.64 -8.31 -43.95
C ASP A 77 14.41 -6.83 -43.55
N PRO A 78 14.99 -5.86 -44.29
CA PRO A 78 14.85 -4.45 -43.98
C PRO A 78 13.42 -3.92 -44.19
N PHE A 79 12.64 -4.54 -45.08
CA PHE A 79 11.24 -4.16 -45.29
C PHE A 79 10.39 -4.55 -44.08
N LEU A 80 10.51 -5.79 -43.60
CA LEU A 80 9.78 -6.23 -42.40
C LEU A 80 10.22 -5.46 -41.16
N ALA A 81 11.52 -5.17 -41.01
CA ALA A 81 12.03 -4.32 -39.93
C ALA A 81 11.39 -2.92 -39.94
N SER A 82 11.21 -2.32 -41.14
CA SER A 82 10.58 -1.00 -41.28
C SER A 82 9.10 -0.98 -40.90
N LEU A 83 8.40 -2.11 -41.01
CA LEU A 83 7.00 -2.25 -40.64
C LEU A 83 6.82 -2.59 -39.15
N LEU A 84 7.63 -3.52 -38.63
CA LEU A 84 7.49 -4.04 -37.27
C LEU A 84 8.12 -3.14 -36.21
N GLY A 85 9.22 -2.46 -36.54
CA GLY A 85 9.93 -1.56 -35.63
C GLY A 85 9.01 -0.48 -35.01
N PRO A 86 8.26 0.29 -35.83
CA PRO A 86 7.34 1.31 -35.32
C PRO A 86 6.22 0.75 -34.43
N ILE A 87 5.73 -0.46 -34.73
CA ILE A 87 4.67 -1.11 -33.95
C ILE A 87 5.19 -1.47 -32.55
N ALA A 88 6.37 -2.11 -32.49
CA ALA A 88 7.01 -2.46 -31.22
C ALA A 88 7.37 -1.21 -30.39
N GLU A 89 7.84 -0.15 -31.05
CA GLU A 89 8.15 1.11 -30.38
C GLU A 89 6.89 1.78 -29.80
N GLU A 90 5.80 1.85 -30.56
CA GLU A 90 4.56 2.44 -30.06
C GLU A 90 3.96 1.63 -28.91
N PHE A 91 4.04 0.30 -28.98
CA PHE A 91 3.67 -0.56 -27.85
C PHE A 91 4.48 -0.21 -26.60
N GLY A 92 5.81 -0.14 -26.70
CA GLY A 92 6.68 0.25 -25.58
C GLY A 92 6.35 1.63 -25.01
N ARG A 93 6.07 2.62 -25.88
CA ARG A 93 5.63 3.96 -25.46
C ARG A 93 4.30 3.92 -24.73
N GLN A 94 3.35 3.11 -25.20
CA GLN A 94 2.05 2.95 -24.56
C GLN A 94 2.19 2.35 -23.16
N VAL A 95 2.99 1.29 -23.01
CA VAL A 95 3.26 0.68 -21.70
C VAL A 95 3.85 1.69 -20.72
N VAL A 96 4.83 2.49 -21.16
CA VAL A 96 5.42 3.54 -20.31
C VAL A 96 4.38 4.59 -19.91
N ARG A 97 3.46 4.97 -20.80
CA ARG A 97 2.33 5.84 -20.47
C ARG A 97 1.46 5.19 -19.39
N ASP A 98 1.05 3.94 -19.58
CA ASP A 98 0.15 3.24 -18.68
C ASP A 98 0.74 3.11 -17.27
N VAL A 99 2.02 2.74 -17.17
CA VAL A 99 2.76 2.69 -15.89
C VAL A 99 2.84 4.06 -15.22
N ARG A 100 3.09 5.12 -15.99
CA ARG A 100 3.18 6.50 -15.49
C ARG A 100 1.83 7.03 -15.00
N TYR A 101 0.75 6.72 -15.69
CA TYR A 101 -0.60 7.18 -15.36
C TYR A 101 -1.35 6.26 -14.39
N PHE A 102 -0.84 5.06 -14.13
CA PHE A 102 -1.41 4.16 -13.14
C PHE A 102 -1.56 4.85 -11.78
N GLY A 103 -2.77 4.78 -11.22
CA GLY A 103 -3.12 5.38 -9.93
C GLY A 103 -3.43 6.88 -9.94
N LYS A 104 -3.13 7.62 -11.02
CA LYS A 104 -3.44 9.07 -11.11
C LYS A 104 -4.94 9.38 -11.26
N GLY A 105 -5.79 8.37 -11.50
CA GLY A 105 -7.25 8.50 -11.56
C GLY A 105 -8.00 8.07 -10.28
N LEU A 106 -7.29 7.58 -9.25
CA LEU A 106 -7.88 7.08 -7.98
C LEU A 106 -8.00 8.17 -6.89
N THR A 107 -7.64 9.40 -7.21
CA THR A 107 -7.91 10.59 -6.40
C THR A 107 -9.27 11.18 -6.79
N ARG A 108 -10.34 10.66 -6.19
CA ARG A 108 -11.63 11.35 -6.06
C ARG A 108 -12.11 11.19 -4.62
#